data_AF-A0A7S0FF72-F1
#
_entry.id   AF-A0A7S0FF72-F1
#
_cell.length_a   1.000
_cell.length_b   1.000
_cell.length_c   1.000
_cell.angle_alpha   90.00
_cell.angle_beta   90.00
_cell.angle_gamma   90.00
#
_symmetry.space_group_name_H-M   'P 1'
#
loop_
_entity.id
_entity.type
_entity.pdbx_description
1 polymer ?
#
loop_
_entity_poly.entity_id
_entity_poly.type
_entity_poly.pdbx_seq_one_letter_code
_entity_poly.pdbx_strand_id
1 'polypeptide(L)'
;MGLLNLLLRGLALGTVRDLDFLHLGAPRMVSTSNPCQASIFEAAMDRPLHEPLSTYCCSQFAVSKRRILQRSRGDYLRMLRLVDGSVPDACDRIGPSYERYRGQRLSHCFFLEFMWHVVFGEREELPLRSDDARLPACFRLKDNEENVPSVWQSYLGAFIGGHASFERQGHEVWLKQLKSAPDIGARNQVNFGDLVPASGTELAH
;
A
#
# COMPACT_ATOMS: atom_id res chain seq x y z
N MET A 1 7.90 19.32 2.05
CA MET A 1 6.85 19.37 1.00
C MET A 1 6.66 17.95 0.49
N GLY A 2 5.47 17.35 0.59
CA GLY A 2 5.30 15.92 0.24
C GLY A 2 5.30 15.63 -1.27
N LEU A 3 5.62 14.38 -1.64
CA LEU A 3 5.67 13.91 -3.04
C LEU A 3 4.36 14.16 -3.81
N LEU A 4 3.21 13.97 -3.17
CA LEU A 4 1.90 14.26 -3.78
C LEU A 4 1.77 15.73 -4.19
N ASN A 5 2.18 16.68 -3.33
CA ASN A 5 2.12 18.11 -3.65
C ASN A 5 3.06 18.48 -4.79
N LEU A 6 4.24 17.86 -4.83
CA LEU A 6 5.18 18.04 -5.93
C LEU A 6 4.60 17.50 -7.25
N LEU A 7 3.98 16.31 -7.22
CA LEU A 7 3.29 15.73 -8.36
C LEU A 7 2.16 16.62 -8.86
N LEU A 8 1.25 17.06 -7.99
CA LEU A 8 0.11 17.90 -8.36
C LEU A 8 0.56 19.23 -8.98
N ARG A 9 1.59 19.88 -8.41
CA ARG A 9 2.18 21.09 -8.99
C ARG A 9 2.83 20.80 -10.34
N GLY A 10 3.56 19.68 -10.44
CA GLY A 10 4.19 19.26 -11.67
C GLY A 10 3.19 19.02 -12.80
N LEU A 11 2.06 18.39 -12.50
CA LEU A 11 0.93 18.20 -13.42
C LEU A 11 0.29 19.53 -13.81
N ALA A 12 0.00 20.40 -12.83
CA ALA A 12 -0.61 21.72 -13.09
C ALA A 12 0.27 22.63 -13.96
N LEU A 13 1.59 22.56 -13.78
CA LEU A 13 2.57 23.29 -14.59
C LEU A 13 2.90 22.58 -15.92
N GLY A 14 2.38 21.37 -16.14
CA GLY A 14 2.71 20.55 -17.31
C GLY A 14 4.19 20.18 -17.40
N THR A 15 4.91 20.14 -16.28
CA THR A 15 6.33 19.71 -16.20
C THR A 15 6.46 18.21 -15.96
N VAL A 16 5.37 17.56 -15.54
CA VAL A 16 5.26 16.10 -15.42
C VAL A 16 4.36 15.64 -16.56
N ARG A 17 4.98 15.27 -17.67
CA ARG A 17 4.34 14.62 -18.82
C ARG A 17 4.86 13.20 -18.88
N ASP A 18 4.01 12.28 -19.32
CA ASP A 18 4.40 10.88 -19.57
C ASP A 18 4.80 10.06 -18.33
N LEU A 19 4.37 10.49 -17.14
CA LEU A 19 4.51 9.68 -15.92
C LEU A 19 3.50 8.53 -15.92
N ASP A 20 3.99 7.32 -16.14
CA ASP A 20 3.15 6.11 -16.16
C ASP A 20 2.79 5.59 -14.78
N PHE A 21 3.78 5.55 -13.89
CA PHE A 21 3.63 5.09 -12.52
C PHE A 21 4.62 5.83 -11.61
N LEU A 22 4.18 6.22 -10.43
CA LEU A 22 5.03 6.80 -9.39
C LEU A 22 4.54 6.36 -8.02
N HIS A 23 5.43 5.72 -7.27
CA HIS A 23 5.16 5.41 -5.88
C HIS A 23 5.31 6.66 -4.99
N LEU A 24 4.26 6.98 -4.23
CA LEU A 24 4.21 8.17 -3.35
C LEU A 24 4.61 7.84 -1.91
N GLY A 25 4.52 6.58 -1.50
CA GLY A 25 5.05 6.09 -0.21
C GLY A 25 6.57 6.24 -0.10
N ALA A 26 7.08 6.55 1.10
CA ALA A 26 8.49 6.82 1.33
C ALA A 26 9.34 5.62 1.81
N PRO A 27 8.90 4.79 2.77
CA PRO A 27 9.74 3.71 3.26
C PRO A 27 9.84 2.63 2.20
N ARG A 28 11.06 2.20 1.90
CA ARG A 28 11.28 1.04 1.05
C ARG A 28 11.05 -0.23 1.86
N MET A 29 10.30 -1.16 1.31
CA MET A 29 10.17 -2.47 1.93
C MET A 29 11.46 -3.26 1.81
N VAL A 30 11.79 -3.98 2.87
CA VAL A 30 12.82 -5.02 2.81
C VAL A 30 12.35 -6.06 1.81
N SER A 31 13.22 -6.37 0.84
CA SER A 31 12.95 -7.39 -0.16
C SER A 31 12.84 -8.75 0.54
N THR A 32 11.63 -9.32 0.53
CA THR A 32 11.37 -10.66 1.06
C THR A 32 10.76 -11.53 -0.03
N SER A 33 11.08 -12.82 -0.01
CA SER A 33 10.40 -13.84 -0.78
C SER A 33 9.97 -14.95 0.16
N ASN A 34 8.69 -15.27 0.17
CA ASN A 34 8.15 -16.39 0.91
C ASN A 34 7.05 -17.10 0.07
N PRO A 35 6.75 -18.37 0.34
CA PRO A 35 5.77 -19.13 -0.43
C PRO A 35 4.38 -18.49 -0.47
N CYS A 36 4.00 -17.79 0.60
CA CYS A 36 2.71 -17.10 0.66
C CYS A 36 2.59 -16.00 -0.39
N GLN A 37 3.60 -15.14 -0.40
CA GLN A 37 3.73 -14.04 -1.33
C GLN A 37 3.73 -14.55 -2.77
N ALA A 38 4.45 -15.64 -3.06
CA ALA A 38 4.47 -16.26 -4.38
C ALA A 38 3.09 -16.79 -4.80
N SER A 39 2.36 -17.46 -3.89
CA SER A 39 1.02 -17.98 -4.17
C SER A 39 -0.01 -16.86 -4.43
N ILE A 40 0.01 -15.80 -3.62
CA ILE A 40 -0.86 -14.64 -3.80
C ILE A 40 -0.52 -13.90 -5.09
N PHE A 41 0.78 -13.79 -5.40
CA PHE A 41 1.25 -13.23 -6.64
C PHE A 41 0.72 -14.00 -7.85
N GLU A 42 0.87 -15.32 -7.85
CA GLU A 42 0.41 -16.18 -8.94
C GLU A 42 -1.11 -16.11 -9.11
N ALA A 43 -1.86 -16.11 -8.02
CA ALA A 43 -3.31 -15.95 -8.06
C ALA A 43 -3.77 -14.59 -8.63
N ALA A 44 -3.03 -13.52 -8.34
CA ALA A 44 -3.34 -12.18 -8.86
C ALA A 44 -2.89 -11.99 -10.32
N MET A 45 -1.68 -12.45 -10.64
CA MET A 45 -0.97 -12.12 -11.87
C MET A 45 -1.07 -13.20 -12.94
N ASP A 46 -1.58 -14.38 -12.61
CA ASP A 46 -1.70 -15.55 -13.50
C ASP A 46 -0.35 -15.97 -14.10
N ARG A 47 0.71 -15.85 -13.28
CA ARG A 47 2.09 -16.23 -13.60
C ARG A 47 2.93 -16.33 -12.32
N PRO A 48 4.03 -17.11 -12.31
CA PRO A 48 4.91 -17.16 -11.15
C PRO A 48 5.62 -15.84 -10.88
N LEU A 49 6.02 -15.65 -9.61
CA LEU A 49 6.93 -14.61 -9.16
C LEU A 49 8.36 -14.99 -9.57
N HIS A 50 9.08 -14.09 -10.24
CA HIS A 50 10.44 -14.34 -10.77
C HIS A 50 11.53 -13.63 -9.95
N GLU A 51 11.26 -12.41 -9.51
CA GLU A 51 12.12 -11.58 -8.68
C GLU A 51 11.43 -11.34 -7.32
N PRO A 52 12.19 -11.14 -6.24
CA PRO A 52 11.60 -10.68 -4.97
C PRO A 52 10.81 -9.38 -5.17
N LEU A 53 9.65 -9.24 -4.52
CA LEU A 53 8.95 -7.96 -4.53
C LEU A 53 9.74 -6.96 -3.69
N SER A 54 10.34 -5.98 -4.37
CA SER A 54 11.04 -4.88 -3.72
C SER A 54 10.47 -3.56 -4.25
N THR A 55 9.74 -2.87 -3.38
CA THR A 55 9.01 -1.64 -3.71
C THR A 55 8.95 -0.73 -2.48
N TYR A 56 8.30 0.41 -2.65
CA TYR A 56 7.97 1.29 -1.55
C TYR A 56 6.71 0.80 -0.84
N CYS A 57 6.62 1.05 0.47
CA CYS A 57 5.42 0.69 1.18
C CYS A 57 4.24 1.50 0.67
N CYS A 58 3.14 0.78 0.67
CA CYS A 58 1.80 1.25 0.88
C CYS A 58 1.06 1.55 -0.42
N SER A 59 -0.26 1.44 -0.44
CA SER A 59 -1.08 1.60 -1.67
C SER A 59 -1.25 3.07 -2.10
N GLN A 60 -0.18 3.87 -2.00
CA GLN A 60 -0.13 5.28 -2.34
C GLN A 60 0.76 5.47 -3.56
N PHE A 61 0.12 5.64 -4.71
CA PHE A 61 0.81 5.79 -5.99
C PHE A 61 0.01 6.70 -6.91
N ALA A 62 0.68 7.21 -7.94
CA ALA A 62 0.04 7.82 -9.10
C ALA A 62 0.26 6.92 -10.31
N VAL A 63 -0.76 6.78 -11.14
CA VAL A 63 -0.72 5.95 -12.34
C VAL A 63 -1.44 6.66 -13.49
N SER A 64 -0.91 6.54 -14.70
CA SER A 64 -1.55 7.13 -15.88
C SER A 64 -2.85 6.39 -16.23
N LYS A 65 -3.86 7.12 -16.70
CA LYS A 65 -5.11 6.51 -17.22
C LYS A 65 -4.81 5.46 -18.31
N ARG A 66 -3.77 5.70 -19.12
CA ARG A 66 -3.32 4.76 -20.15
C ARG A 66 -2.94 3.41 -19.56
N ARG A 67 -2.13 3.38 -18.50
CA ARG A 67 -1.73 2.13 -17.80
C ARG A 67 -2.93 1.40 -17.21
N ILE A 68 -3.88 2.13 -16.63
CA ILE A 68 -5.13 1.52 -16.11
C ILE A 68 -5.88 0.80 -17.25
N LEU A 69 -6.03 1.46 -18.40
CA LEU A 69 -6.81 0.94 -19.54
C LEU A 69 -6.09 -0.16 -20.34
N GLN A 70 -4.78 -0.32 -20.20
CA GLN A 70 -4.02 -1.39 -20.87
C GLN A 70 -4.29 -2.78 -20.29
N ARG A 71 -4.82 -2.87 -19.07
CA ARG A 71 -5.18 -4.16 -18.46
C ARG A 71 -6.58 -4.59 -18.85
N SER A 72 -6.79 -5.90 -18.92
CA SER A 72 -8.11 -6.44 -19.16
C SER A 72 -8.99 -6.27 -17.92
N ARG A 73 -10.31 -6.19 -18.11
CA ARG A 73 -11.27 -6.26 -16.99
C ARG A 73 -11.09 -7.55 -16.16
N GLY A 74 -10.73 -8.66 -16.82
CA GLY A 74 -10.49 -9.94 -16.17
C GLY A 74 -9.38 -9.88 -15.13
N ASP A 75 -8.33 -9.11 -15.39
CA ASP A 75 -7.21 -8.94 -14.45
C ASP A 75 -7.66 -8.27 -13.15
N TYR A 76 -8.47 -7.22 -13.26
CA TYR A 76 -9.04 -6.54 -12.08
C TYR A 76 -9.99 -7.44 -11.30
N LEU A 77 -10.80 -8.24 -12.00
CA LEU A 77 -11.70 -9.19 -11.34
C LEU A 77 -10.95 -10.30 -10.60
N ARG A 78 -9.79 -10.76 -11.11
CA ARG A 78 -8.95 -11.73 -10.39
C ARG A 78 -8.43 -11.14 -9.08
N MET A 79 -7.91 -9.92 -9.10
CA MET A 79 -7.46 -9.24 -7.88
C MET A 79 -8.60 -8.99 -6.89
N LEU A 80 -9.79 -8.61 -7.39
CA LEU A 80 -10.97 -8.41 -6.55
C LEU A 80 -11.35 -9.69 -5.79
N ARG A 81 -11.30 -10.87 -6.44
CA ARG A 81 -11.59 -12.17 -5.82
C ARG A 81 -10.68 -12.52 -4.64
N LEU A 82 -9.47 -11.97 -4.61
CA LEU A 82 -8.55 -12.17 -3.49
C LEU A 82 -9.02 -11.42 -2.23
N VAL A 83 -9.62 -10.24 -2.41
CA VAL A 83 -10.01 -9.36 -1.29
C VAL A 83 -11.50 -9.43 -0.95
N ASP A 84 -12.35 -9.94 -1.84
CA ASP A 84 -13.81 -9.87 -1.71
C ASP A 84 -14.48 -10.99 -0.89
N GLY A 85 -13.75 -12.03 -0.48
CA GLY A 85 -14.38 -13.21 0.15
C GLY A 85 -14.26 -14.50 -0.64
N SER A 86 -13.97 -14.42 -1.94
CA SER A 86 -14.13 -15.56 -2.85
C SER A 86 -12.99 -16.57 -2.77
N VAL A 87 -11.77 -16.11 -2.54
CA VAL A 87 -10.58 -16.97 -2.41
C VAL A 87 -10.16 -17.03 -0.94
N PRO A 88 -10.05 -18.21 -0.31
CA PRO A 88 -9.58 -18.31 1.08
C PRO A 88 -8.15 -17.77 1.19
N ASP A 89 -7.82 -17.16 2.33
CA ASP A 89 -6.46 -16.67 2.57
C ASP A 89 -5.47 -17.84 2.45
N ALA A 90 -4.43 -17.65 1.65
CA ALA A 90 -3.41 -18.68 1.46
C ALA A 90 -2.62 -18.96 2.75
N CYS A 91 -2.60 -18.01 3.69
CA CYS A 91 -1.73 -18.04 4.85
C CYS A 91 -2.40 -17.49 6.10
N ASP A 92 -2.42 -18.30 7.15
CA ASP A 92 -3.07 -17.96 8.42
C ASP A 92 -2.33 -16.89 9.24
N ARG A 93 -1.04 -16.61 8.93
CA ARG A 93 -0.18 -15.75 9.77
C ARG A 93 0.90 -15.03 8.98
N ILE A 94 0.79 -13.70 8.87
CA ILE A 94 1.85 -12.85 8.32
C ILE A 94 1.96 -11.61 9.19
N GLY A 95 3.06 -11.46 9.93
CA GLY A 95 3.43 -10.25 10.67
C GLY A 95 3.12 -10.24 12.18
N PRO A 96 3.70 -9.29 12.95
CA PRO A 96 3.71 -9.30 14.42
C PRO A 96 2.44 -8.75 15.11
N SER A 97 1.55 -8.06 14.40
CA SER A 97 0.35 -7.40 14.97
C SER A 97 -0.98 -8.14 14.71
N TYR A 98 -0.93 -9.32 14.10
CA TYR A 98 -2.09 -9.96 13.48
C TYR A 98 -2.86 -10.89 14.45
N GLU A 99 -2.30 -11.14 15.64
CA GLU A 99 -2.96 -11.90 16.71
C GLU A 99 -4.28 -11.28 17.17
N ARG A 100 -4.45 -9.96 16.99
CA ARG A 100 -5.66 -9.21 17.36
C ARG A 100 -6.83 -9.39 16.39
N TYR A 101 -6.60 -10.00 15.23
CA TYR A 101 -7.53 -9.98 14.11
C TYR A 101 -7.79 -11.40 13.56
N ARG A 102 -8.12 -12.35 14.45
CA ARG A 102 -8.49 -13.71 14.03
C ARG A 102 -9.63 -13.68 13.01
N GLY A 103 -9.45 -14.41 11.91
CA GLY A 103 -10.45 -14.53 10.83
C GLY A 103 -10.48 -13.36 9.83
N GLN A 104 -9.57 -12.38 9.95
CA GLN A 104 -9.48 -11.30 8.98
C GLN A 104 -8.56 -11.68 7.80
N ARG A 105 -8.99 -11.30 6.58
CA ARG A 105 -8.30 -11.53 5.30
C ARG A 105 -7.09 -10.64 5.10
N LEU A 106 -6.11 -10.78 5.98
CA LEU A 106 -5.04 -9.81 6.12
C LEU A 106 -3.85 -10.12 5.22
N SER A 107 -3.67 -11.38 4.80
CA SER A 107 -2.52 -11.77 3.97
C SER A 107 -2.65 -11.22 2.54
N HIS A 108 -3.81 -11.40 1.91
CA HIS A 108 -4.08 -10.90 0.56
C HIS A 108 -4.01 -9.37 0.51
N CYS A 109 -4.67 -8.69 1.44
CA CYS A 109 -4.67 -7.22 1.51
C CYS A 109 -3.24 -6.68 1.70
N PHE A 110 -2.47 -7.28 2.61
CA PHE A 110 -1.10 -6.88 2.88
C PHE A 110 -0.20 -7.04 1.65
N PHE A 111 -0.23 -8.18 0.96
CA PHE A 111 0.66 -8.34 -0.20
C PHE A 111 0.20 -7.57 -1.43
N LEU A 112 -1.11 -7.44 -1.66
CA LEU A 112 -1.61 -6.65 -2.79
C LEU A 112 -1.19 -5.18 -2.69
N GLU A 113 -1.08 -4.66 -1.46
CA GLU A 113 -0.56 -3.32 -1.21
C GLU A 113 0.84 -3.08 -1.81
N PHE A 114 1.65 -4.13 -1.94
CA PHE A 114 3.00 -4.06 -2.50
C PHE A 114 3.11 -4.58 -3.94
N MET A 115 1.98 -4.92 -4.57
CA MET A 115 1.95 -5.46 -5.93
C MET A 115 1.43 -4.45 -6.95
N TRP A 116 0.90 -3.30 -6.50
CA TRP A 116 0.29 -2.30 -7.39
C TRP A 116 1.20 -1.86 -8.53
N HIS A 117 2.51 -1.77 -8.31
CA HIS A 117 3.44 -1.43 -9.37
C HIS A 117 3.47 -2.53 -10.45
N VAL A 118 3.53 -3.80 -10.07
CA VAL A 118 3.46 -4.93 -11.01
C VAL A 118 2.12 -4.99 -11.72
N VAL A 119 1.03 -4.71 -11.00
CA VAL A 119 -0.31 -4.59 -11.59
C VAL A 119 -0.28 -3.55 -12.71
N PHE A 120 0.33 -2.39 -12.53
CA PHE A 120 0.43 -1.38 -13.57
C PHE A 120 1.61 -1.56 -14.55
N GLY A 121 2.20 -2.76 -14.59
CA GLY A 121 3.19 -3.16 -15.58
C GLY A 121 4.60 -2.66 -15.30
N GLU A 122 4.92 -2.38 -14.04
CA GLU A 122 6.29 -2.22 -13.57
C GLU A 122 6.94 -3.58 -13.27
N ARG A 123 8.25 -3.57 -13.01
CA ARG A 123 9.03 -4.75 -12.61
C ARG A 123 8.72 -5.17 -11.19
N GLU A 124 8.89 -6.45 -10.85
CA GLU A 124 8.71 -6.96 -9.48
C GLU A 124 9.66 -6.27 -8.48
N GLU A 125 10.91 -6.05 -8.89
CA GLU A 125 11.87 -5.20 -8.19
C GLU A 125 11.96 -3.81 -8.84
N LEU A 126 11.52 -2.78 -8.11
CA LEU A 126 11.71 -1.39 -8.51
C LEU A 126 13.13 -0.90 -8.14
N PRO A 127 13.77 -0.03 -8.93
CA PRO A 127 15.00 0.64 -8.50
C PRO A 127 14.76 1.52 -7.27
N LEU A 128 15.83 1.95 -6.62
CA LEU A 128 15.75 3.07 -5.67
C LEU A 128 15.26 4.32 -6.41
N ARG A 129 14.44 5.13 -5.76
CA ARG A 129 13.85 6.34 -6.33
C ARG A 129 14.93 7.32 -6.78
N SER A 130 16.02 7.47 -6.02
CA SER A 130 17.18 8.28 -6.40
C SER A 130 17.87 7.81 -7.68
N ASP A 131 17.77 6.51 -7.95
CA ASP A 131 18.51 5.83 -9.02
C ASP A 131 17.61 5.54 -10.23
N ASP A 132 16.29 5.76 -10.12
CA ASP A 132 15.34 5.55 -11.20
C ASP A 132 15.44 6.66 -12.25
N ALA A 133 16.23 6.39 -13.29
CA ALA A 133 16.44 7.28 -14.42
C ALA A 133 15.14 7.61 -15.19
N ARG A 134 14.06 6.83 -15.01
CA ARG A 134 12.77 7.07 -15.66
C ARG A 134 11.99 8.19 -14.98
N LEU A 135 12.29 8.49 -13.72
CA LEU A 135 11.64 9.56 -12.98
C LEU A 135 12.24 10.93 -13.36
N PRO A 136 11.45 12.00 -13.41
CA PRO A 136 11.97 13.36 -13.45
C PRO A 136 12.88 13.65 -12.25
N ALA A 137 13.90 14.50 -12.43
CA ALA A 137 14.92 14.77 -11.41
C ALA A 137 14.33 15.21 -10.05
N CYS A 138 13.22 15.97 -10.06
CA CYS A 138 12.55 16.41 -8.84
C CYS A 138 11.93 15.27 -8.01
N PHE A 139 11.69 14.10 -8.61
CA PHE A 139 11.22 12.90 -7.91
C PHE A 139 12.33 11.93 -7.54
N ARG A 140 13.59 12.16 -7.95
CA ARG A 140 14.74 11.29 -7.62
C ARG A 140 15.30 11.59 -6.23
N LEU A 141 14.45 11.46 -5.23
CA LEU A 141 14.79 11.72 -3.83
C LEU A 141 15.51 10.51 -3.23
N LYS A 142 16.52 10.76 -2.40
CA LYS A 142 17.15 9.72 -1.59
C LYS A 142 16.17 9.22 -0.54
N ASP A 143 16.19 7.91 -0.30
CA ASP A 143 15.42 7.30 0.78
C ASP A 143 16.12 7.58 2.11
N ASN A 144 15.89 8.75 2.69
CA ASN A 144 16.38 9.13 4.01
C ASN A 144 15.24 9.77 4.83
N GLU A 145 15.40 9.81 6.16
CA GLU A 145 14.39 10.34 7.08
C GLU A 145 14.01 11.81 6.80
N GLU A 146 14.91 12.56 6.18
CA GLU A 146 14.70 13.98 5.81
C GLU A 146 13.66 14.15 4.69
N ASN A 147 13.52 13.15 3.80
CA ASN A 147 12.57 13.17 2.69
C ASN A 147 11.22 12.51 3.05
N VAL A 148 11.11 11.96 4.25
CA VAL A 148 9.88 11.40 4.81
C VAL A 148 9.04 12.56 5.37
N PRO A 149 7.77 12.75 4.97
CA PRO A 149 6.91 13.76 5.60
C PRO A 149 6.91 13.59 7.12
N SER A 150 6.97 14.67 7.91
CA SER A 150 7.17 14.60 9.37
C SER A 150 6.22 13.65 10.11
N VAL A 151 4.99 13.47 9.59
CA VAL A 151 3.98 12.54 10.12
C VAL A 151 4.43 11.07 10.07
N TRP A 152 5.32 10.72 9.16
CA TRP A 152 5.86 9.37 8.97
C TRP A 152 7.23 9.16 9.63
N GLN A 153 7.93 10.24 10.02
CA GLN A 153 9.20 10.12 10.77
C GLN A 153 8.99 9.38 12.10
N SER A 154 7.85 9.56 12.76
CA SER A 154 7.49 8.84 13.99
C SER A 154 7.15 7.36 13.75
N TYR A 155 6.64 7.00 12.58
CA TYR A 155 6.32 5.60 12.22
C TYR A 155 7.56 4.84 11.75
N LEU A 156 8.51 5.53 11.12
CA LEU A 156 9.64 4.93 10.41
C LEU A 156 11.00 5.04 11.09
N GLY A 157 11.15 5.91 12.11
CA GLY A 157 12.35 5.91 12.96
C GLY A 157 12.63 4.54 13.61
N ALA A 158 11.62 3.67 13.71
CA ALA A 158 11.76 2.30 14.18
C ALA A 158 12.12 1.26 13.08
N PHE A 159 12.04 1.63 11.79
CA PHE A 159 12.15 0.68 10.66
C PHE A 159 13.28 0.99 9.67
N ILE A 160 13.80 2.22 9.60
CA ILE A 160 14.77 2.64 8.57
C ILE A 160 16.24 2.41 8.96
N GLY A 161 16.56 2.14 10.23
CA GLY A 161 17.86 1.63 10.61
C GLY A 161 17.93 0.13 10.31
N GLY A 162 18.80 -0.32 9.40
CA GLY A 162 19.00 -1.73 9.00
C GLY A 162 19.40 -2.73 10.11
N HIS A 163 19.13 -2.43 11.37
CA HIS A 163 19.07 -3.37 12.48
C HIS A 163 17.64 -3.39 13.02
N ALA A 164 16.84 -4.37 12.57
CA ALA A 164 15.62 -4.72 13.27
C ALA A 164 15.96 -5.44 14.59
N SER A 165 16.37 -4.69 15.61
CA SER A 165 16.05 -5.09 16.98
C SER A 165 14.65 -4.56 17.27
N PHE A 166 13.66 -5.45 17.22
CA PHE A 166 12.29 -5.18 17.67
C PHE A 166 12.30 -4.83 19.17
N GLU A 167 12.64 -3.60 19.53
CA GLU A 167 12.37 -3.11 20.88
C GLU A 167 10.95 -2.55 20.93
N ARG A 168 10.13 -3.15 21.80
CA ARG A 168 8.74 -2.79 22.14
C ARG A 168 8.49 -1.30 22.43
N GLN A 169 9.54 -0.49 22.63
CA GLN A 169 9.45 0.86 23.15
C GLN A 169 8.76 1.85 22.19
N GLY A 170 8.91 1.69 20.87
CA GLY A 170 8.29 2.62 19.90
C GLY A 170 6.75 2.53 19.83
N HIS A 171 6.19 1.33 20.04
CA HIS A 171 4.76 1.09 19.91
C HIS A 171 3.94 1.71 21.06
N GLU A 172 4.46 1.70 22.29
CA GLU A 172 3.77 2.33 23.42
C GLU A 172 3.76 3.85 23.35
N VAL A 173 4.83 4.45 22.83
CA VAL A 173 4.93 5.90 22.61
C VAL A 173 3.94 6.35 21.54
N TRP A 174 3.84 5.62 20.44
CA TRP A 174 2.86 5.88 19.37
C TRP A 174 1.41 5.73 19.87
N LEU A 175 1.11 4.67 20.62
CA LEU A 175 -0.21 4.47 21.23
C LEU A 175 -0.57 5.58 22.23
N LYS A 176 0.40 6.10 22.99
CA LYS A 176 0.19 7.26 23.85
C LYS A 176 -0.14 8.51 23.03
N GLN A 177 0.59 8.77 21.95
CA GLN A 177 0.37 9.94 21.08
C GLN A 177 -1.02 9.94 20.44
N LEU A 178 -1.50 8.78 19.96
CA LEU A 178 -2.86 8.63 19.43
C LEU A 178 -3.95 8.85 20.48
N LYS A 179 -3.72 8.36 21.71
CA LYS A 179 -4.68 8.53 22.82
C LYS A 179 -4.67 9.95 23.39
N SER A 180 -3.55 10.67 23.25
CA SER A 180 -3.40 12.05 23.75
C SER A 180 -3.74 13.13 22.74
N ALA A 181 -3.88 12.79 21.45
CA ALA A 181 -4.28 13.75 20.42
C ALA A 181 -5.78 14.07 20.60
N PRO A 182 -6.15 15.31 20.99
CA PRO A 182 -7.54 15.69 21.02
C PRO A 182 -8.00 15.87 19.57
N ASP A 183 -8.94 15.03 19.16
CA ASP A 183 -9.90 15.33 18.09
C ASP A 183 -9.45 15.17 16.62
N ILE A 184 -8.77 14.07 16.26
CA ILE A 184 -8.49 13.73 14.83
C ILE A 184 -9.49 12.71 14.23
N GLY A 185 -10.42 12.11 14.99
CA GLY A 185 -11.25 11.04 14.39
C GLY A 185 -12.60 10.73 15.02
N ALA A 186 -13.09 11.49 16.00
CA ALA A 186 -14.36 11.16 16.66
C ALA A 186 -15.61 11.57 15.88
N ARG A 187 -15.49 12.26 14.73
CA ARG A 187 -16.64 12.58 13.88
C ARG A 187 -16.74 11.57 12.73
N ASN A 188 -17.51 10.52 12.98
CA ASN A 188 -18.19 9.67 12.00
C ASN A 188 -17.32 9.06 10.89
N GLN A 189 -16.40 8.15 11.23
CA GLN A 189 -16.05 7.09 10.28
C GLN A 189 -17.18 6.06 10.28
N VAL A 190 -18.13 6.22 9.37
CA VAL A 190 -19.02 5.14 8.94
C VAL A 190 -18.22 4.33 7.93
N ASN A 191 -17.90 3.06 8.24
CA ASN A 191 -17.20 2.22 7.26
C ASN A 191 -18.17 1.90 6.12
N PHE A 192 -17.63 1.73 4.91
CA PHE A 192 -18.43 1.44 3.69
C PHE A 192 -19.24 0.13 3.77
N GLY A 193 -19.06 -0.68 4.83
CA GLY A 193 -19.83 -1.88 5.14
C GLY A 193 -20.85 -1.74 6.29
N ASP A 194 -20.93 -0.59 6.96
CA ASP A 194 -21.90 -0.33 8.04
C ASP A 194 -23.27 0.14 7.51
N LEU A 195 -23.44 0.19 6.18
CA LEU A 195 -24.73 0.40 5.54
C LEU A 195 -25.53 -0.91 5.58
N VAL A 196 -26.24 -1.12 6.68
CA VAL A 196 -27.28 -2.16 6.77
C VAL A 196 -28.31 -1.91 5.65
N PRO A 197 -28.65 -2.90 4.82
CA PRO A 197 -29.76 -2.75 3.89
C PRO A 197 -31.03 -2.54 4.72
N ALA A 198 -31.76 -1.46 4.45
CA ALA A 198 -33.03 -1.19 5.10
C ALA A 198 -33.96 -2.41 4.95
N SER A 199 -34.05 -3.21 6.03
CA SER A 199 -35.04 -4.27 6.16
C SER A 199 -36.41 -3.61 6.18
N GLY A 200 -37.26 -4.08 5.27
CA GLY A 200 -38.59 -3.52 5.04
C GLY A 200 -39.53 -3.59 6.24
N THR A 201 -40.53 -2.72 6.18
CA THR A 201 -41.73 -2.80 7.01
C THR A 201 -42.95 -2.59 6.11
N GLU A 202 -43.69 -3.68 5.93
CA GLU A 202 -45.14 -3.81 5.98
C GLU A 202 -46.02 -2.81 5.20
N LEU A 203 -46.60 -3.30 4.10
CA LEU A 203 -47.89 -2.85 3.59
C LEU A 203 -48.98 -3.73 4.22
N ALA A 204 -49.78 -3.11 5.08
CA ALA A 204 -51.00 -3.68 5.64
C ALA A 204 -52.10 -3.77 4.57
N HIS A 205 -52.82 -4.90 4.58
CA HIS A 205 -54.14 -5.08 3.99
C HIS A 205 -55.20 -4.92 5.07
#